data_AF-A0A5M9NWM3-F1
#
_entry.id   AF-A0A5M9NWM3-F1
#
_cell.length_a   1.000
_cell.length_b   1.000
_cell.length_c   1.000
_cell.angle_alpha   90.00
_cell.angle_beta   90.00
_cell.angle_gamma   90.00
#
_symmetry.space_group_name_H-M   'P 1'
#
loop_
_entity.id
_entity.type
_entity.pdbx_description
1 polymer ?
#
loop_
_entity_poly.entity_id
_entity_poly.type
_entity_poly.pdbx_seq_one_letter_code
_entity_poly.pdbx_strand_id
1 'polypeptide(L)'
;MDGIRIPSIQISGIDMRKCYFNPGCAFSMYKPESGQKILGMLKRYFGSVQLHSICCHHDPKLPHGATIINNCAGCDRRFRSLYKGIQTISLWEVLDSIENLLLPDHTGLTVSVHDSCSFRSKPQVHAAVRSILRKMKIETIDSPYSGTKSICCGDNFYPRLPIEKVTELQKKRATQMPCQNVVVYCVSCIKSMVIGGKIPHHMVDLVLNEKTEPQETRIDVYHDALNQYIEKH
;
A
#
# COMPACT_ATOMS: atom_id res chain seq x y z
N MET A 1 18.59 -8.17 14.88
CA MET A 1 18.32 -9.15 13.82
C MET A 1 18.07 -8.38 12.53
N ASP A 2 19.13 -8.19 11.76
CA ASP A 2 19.03 -7.52 10.46
C ASP A 2 18.32 -8.46 9.48
N GLY A 3 17.02 -8.24 9.32
CA GLY A 3 16.22 -8.99 8.37
C GLY A 3 16.66 -8.72 6.93
N ILE A 4 16.38 -9.67 6.03
CA ILE A 4 16.67 -9.58 4.59
C ILE A 4 16.26 -8.20 4.05
N ARG A 5 17.18 -7.52 3.37
CA ARG A 5 16.94 -6.26 2.67
C ARG A 5 16.81 -6.51 1.17
N ILE A 6 15.75 -5.99 0.58
CA ILE A 6 15.47 -6.12 -0.85
C ILE A 6 15.66 -4.73 -1.47
N PRO A 7 16.67 -4.56 -2.35
CA PRO A 7 16.88 -3.28 -3.03
C PRO A 7 15.71 -2.99 -3.98
N SER A 8 15.58 -1.72 -4.36
CA SER A 8 14.66 -1.35 -5.44
C SER A 8 15.38 -1.28 -6.78
N ILE A 9 14.58 -1.42 -7.83
CA ILE A 9 15.01 -1.15 -9.20
C ILE A 9 15.20 0.36 -9.39
N GLN A 10 16.18 0.75 -10.20
CA GLN A 10 16.36 2.16 -10.56
C GLN A 10 15.26 2.59 -11.52
N ILE A 11 14.56 3.67 -11.20
CA ILE A 11 13.42 4.17 -12.00
C ILE A 11 13.86 4.54 -13.42
N SER A 12 15.05 5.11 -13.57
CA SER A 12 15.67 5.42 -14.87
C SER A 12 15.93 4.20 -15.75
N GLY A 13 16.01 3.00 -15.16
CA GLY A 13 16.22 1.73 -15.86
C GLY A 13 14.94 0.99 -16.25
N ILE A 14 13.75 1.53 -15.94
CA ILE A 14 12.47 0.88 -16.26
C ILE A 14 12.12 1.12 -17.73
N ASP A 15 11.90 0.05 -18.50
CA ASP A 15 11.30 0.15 -19.84
C ASP A 15 9.81 0.50 -19.70
N MET A 16 9.49 1.79 -19.90
CA MET A 16 8.12 2.30 -19.74
C MET A 16 7.11 1.66 -20.70
N ARG A 17 7.55 1.05 -21.81
CA ARG A 17 6.67 0.31 -22.74
C ARG A 17 6.22 -1.03 -22.16
N LYS A 18 6.92 -1.53 -21.14
CA LYS A 18 6.60 -2.74 -20.37
C LYS A 18 6.33 -2.42 -18.90
N CYS A 19 5.88 -1.20 -18.63
CA CYS A 19 5.55 -0.73 -17.29
C CYS A 19 4.04 -0.72 -17.06
N TYR A 20 3.62 -1.33 -15.96
CA TYR A 20 2.21 -1.55 -15.66
C TYR A 20 1.89 -1.07 -14.25
N PHE A 21 0.79 -0.35 -14.08
CA PHE A 21 0.24 -0.05 -12.77
C PHE A 21 -0.78 -1.11 -12.38
N ASN A 22 -0.53 -1.78 -11.25
CA ASN A 22 -1.49 -2.69 -10.64
C ASN A 22 -1.97 -2.13 -9.29
N PRO A 23 -3.23 -1.67 -9.20
CA PRO A 23 -3.79 -1.16 -7.94
C PRO A 23 -3.92 -2.26 -6.87
N GLY A 24 -4.05 -3.52 -7.29
CA GLY A 24 -4.36 -4.67 -6.45
C GLY A 24 -5.86 -4.81 -6.19
N CYS A 25 -6.32 -6.04 -5.98
CA CYS A 25 -7.73 -6.38 -5.77
C CYS A 25 -8.40 -5.55 -4.67
N ALA A 26 -7.77 -5.45 -3.50
CA ALA A 26 -8.31 -4.72 -2.37
C ALA A 26 -8.51 -3.23 -2.67
N PHE A 27 -7.59 -2.59 -3.41
CA PHE A 27 -7.73 -1.18 -3.75
C PHE A 27 -8.74 -0.96 -4.88
N SER A 28 -8.80 -1.88 -5.84
CA SER A 28 -9.83 -1.87 -6.89
C SER A 28 -11.25 -2.00 -6.34
N MET A 29 -11.45 -2.77 -5.26
CA MET A 29 -12.73 -2.80 -4.55
C MET A 29 -12.96 -1.56 -3.68
N TYR A 30 -11.89 -1.05 -3.08
CA TYR A 30 -11.95 0.10 -2.19
C TYR A 30 -12.41 1.36 -2.93
N LYS A 31 -11.63 1.79 -3.92
CA LYS A 31 -11.88 3.01 -4.69
C LYS A 31 -11.34 2.86 -6.11
N PRO A 32 -12.09 2.23 -7.03
CA PRO A 32 -11.62 1.99 -8.39
C PRO A 32 -11.31 3.29 -9.14
N GLU A 33 -12.10 4.34 -8.91
CA GLU A 33 -11.90 5.66 -9.53
C GLU A 33 -10.57 6.31 -9.12
N SER A 34 -10.20 6.22 -7.84
CA SER A 34 -8.90 6.70 -7.33
C SER A 34 -7.75 5.94 -7.99
N GLY A 35 -7.94 4.65 -8.31
CA GLY A 35 -7.00 3.87 -9.13
C GLY A 35 -6.78 4.46 -10.53
N GLN A 36 -7.86 4.91 -11.18
CA GLN A 36 -7.75 5.59 -12.48
C GLN A 36 -7.08 6.96 -12.38
N LYS A 37 -7.35 7.72 -11.31
CA LYS A 37 -6.67 9.00 -11.04
C LYS A 37 -5.17 8.81 -10.88
N ILE A 38 -4.74 7.80 -10.11
CA ILE A 38 -3.31 7.44 -9.97
C ILE A 38 -2.72 7.00 -11.31
N LEU A 39 -3.41 6.18 -12.10
CA LEU A 39 -2.94 5.82 -13.44
C LEU A 39 -2.76 7.06 -14.32
N GLY A 40 -3.69 8.03 -14.26
CA GLY A 40 -3.59 9.30 -14.96
C GLY A 40 -2.36 10.11 -14.54
N MET A 41 -2.05 10.15 -13.25
CA MET A 41 -0.81 10.76 -12.73
C MET A 41 0.42 10.03 -13.29
N LEU A 42 0.46 8.70 -13.23
CA LEU A 42 1.59 7.93 -13.74
C LEU A 42 1.79 8.15 -15.25
N LYS A 43 0.72 8.16 -16.04
CA LYS A 43 0.79 8.47 -17.48
C LYS A 43 1.28 9.89 -17.76
N ARG A 44 0.90 10.86 -16.93
CA ARG A 44 1.37 12.25 -17.08
C ARG A 44 2.89 12.37 -16.95
N TYR A 45 3.50 11.65 -16.02
CA TYR A 45 4.94 11.75 -15.74
C TYR A 45 5.80 10.71 -16.49
N PHE A 46 5.24 9.54 -16.81
CA PHE A 46 5.98 8.41 -17.38
C PHE A 46 5.46 7.93 -18.74
N GLY A 47 4.37 8.53 -19.26
CA GLY A 47 3.84 8.27 -20.60
C GLY A 47 3.13 6.93 -20.75
N SER A 48 3.89 5.87 -21.02
CA SER A 48 3.39 4.58 -21.53
C SER A 48 2.86 3.60 -20.48
N VAL A 49 2.68 4.04 -19.22
CA VAL A 49 2.23 3.15 -18.14
C VAL A 49 0.82 2.62 -18.42
N GLN A 50 0.68 1.29 -18.45
CA GLN A 50 -0.58 0.61 -18.74
C GLN A 50 -1.26 0.15 -17.44
N LEU A 51 -2.59 0.03 -17.45
CA LEU A 51 -3.30 -0.61 -16.34
C LEU A 51 -3.10 -2.12 -16.43
N HIS A 52 -2.79 -2.76 -15.31
CA HIS A 52 -2.81 -4.21 -15.16
C HIS A 52 -3.80 -4.57 -14.06
N SER A 53 -4.90 -5.23 -14.40
CA SER A 53 -6.01 -5.53 -13.49
C SER A 53 -6.05 -6.97 -12.97
N ILE A 54 -5.16 -7.85 -13.44
CA ILE A 54 -5.11 -9.25 -13.01
C ILE A 54 -4.61 -9.33 -11.56
N CYS A 55 -5.28 -10.13 -10.72
CA CYS A 55 -4.87 -10.33 -9.34
C CYS A 55 -3.52 -11.05 -9.25
N CYS A 56 -2.68 -10.68 -8.28
CA CYS A 56 -1.41 -11.35 -7.97
C CYS A 56 -1.53 -12.81 -7.47
N HIS A 57 -2.73 -13.37 -7.45
CA HIS A 57 -2.99 -14.79 -7.22
C HIS A 57 -3.01 -15.59 -8.53
N HIS A 58 -3.07 -14.94 -9.68
CA HIS A 58 -3.10 -15.55 -11.01
C HIS A 58 -1.85 -15.23 -11.80
N ASP A 59 -1.63 -15.95 -12.90
CA ASP A 59 -0.57 -15.62 -13.85
C ASP A 59 -0.77 -14.19 -14.38
N PRO A 60 0.24 -13.30 -14.28
CA PRO A 60 0.10 -11.90 -14.68
C PRO A 60 -0.08 -11.72 -16.19
N LYS A 61 0.21 -12.73 -17.02
CA LYS A 61 0.14 -12.65 -18.49
C LYS A 61 0.92 -11.47 -19.06
N LEU A 62 2.03 -11.12 -18.41
CA LEU A 62 2.93 -10.04 -18.80
C LEU A 62 4.21 -10.61 -19.43
N PRO A 63 4.82 -9.89 -20.39
CA PRO A 63 6.06 -10.34 -21.02
C PRO A 63 7.23 -10.35 -20.02
N HIS A 64 8.25 -11.15 -20.32
CA HIS A 64 9.50 -11.13 -19.56
C HIS A 64 10.12 -9.72 -19.53
N GLY A 65 10.59 -9.31 -18.36
CA GLY A 65 11.11 -7.97 -18.10
C GLY A 65 10.04 -6.91 -17.82
N ALA A 66 8.76 -7.30 -17.70
CA ALA A 66 7.72 -6.37 -17.29
C ALA A 66 7.94 -5.85 -15.87
N THR A 67 7.68 -4.57 -15.67
CA THR A 67 7.75 -3.91 -14.36
C THR A 67 6.34 -3.53 -13.90
N ILE A 68 5.98 -3.97 -12.69
CA ILE A 68 4.71 -3.62 -12.05
C ILE A 68 4.92 -2.56 -10.98
N ILE A 69 4.36 -1.37 -11.19
CA ILE A 69 4.13 -0.36 -10.16
C ILE A 69 2.96 -0.82 -9.30
N ASN A 70 3.21 -1.10 -8.02
CA ASN A 70 2.19 -1.62 -7.10
C ASN A 70 1.87 -0.63 -5.98
N ASN A 71 0.59 -0.58 -5.61
CA ASN A 71 0.13 0.10 -4.39
C ASN A 71 0.15 -0.85 -3.17
N CYS A 72 -0.16 -2.14 -3.40
CA CYS A 72 -0.32 -3.13 -2.34
C CYS A 72 0.98 -3.88 -2.02
N ALA A 73 1.40 -3.84 -0.76
CA ALA A 73 2.58 -4.55 -0.27
C ALA A 73 2.47 -6.09 -0.42
N GLY A 74 1.27 -6.66 -0.35
CA GLY A 74 1.03 -8.08 -0.61
C GLY A 74 1.26 -8.44 -2.08
N CYS A 75 0.77 -7.60 -2.99
CA CYS A 75 0.96 -7.76 -4.44
C CYS A 75 2.43 -7.63 -4.83
N ASP A 76 3.16 -6.64 -4.29
CA ASP A 76 4.62 -6.50 -4.50
C ASP A 76 5.37 -7.79 -4.20
N ARG A 77 5.12 -8.37 -3.02
CA ARG A 77 5.77 -9.61 -2.59
C ARG A 77 5.45 -10.75 -3.57
N ARG A 78 4.16 -10.97 -3.86
CA ARG A 78 3.70 -12.08 -4.71
C ARG A 78 4.24 -11.95 -6.13
N PHE A 79 4.08 -10.79 -6.77
CA PHE A 79 4.58 -10.57 -8.13
C PHE A 79 6.08 -10.81 -8.23
N ARG A 80 6.87 -10.24 -7.31
CA ARG A 80 8.32 -10.40 -7.31
C ARG A 80 8.77 -11.84 -7.03
N SER A 81 8.13 -12.56 -6.10
CA SER A 81 8.66 -13.84 -5.63
C SER A 81 8.11 -15.06 -6.38
N LEU A 82 6.93 -14.96 -6.99
CA LEU A 82 6.24 -16.12 -7.58
C LEU A 82 6.32 -16.16 -9.11
N TYR A 83 6.56 -15.02 -9.78
CA TYR A 83 6.48 -14.94 -11.24
C TYR A 83 7.82 -14.55 -11.85
N LYS A 84 8.49 -15.53 -12.47
CA LYS A 84 9.81 -15.36 -13.07
C LYS A 84 9.78 -14.31 -14.17
N GLY A 85 10.71 -13.36 -14.12
CA GLY A 85 10.83 -12.30 -15.13
C GLY A 85 9.94 -11.09 -14.89
N ILE A 86 9.18 -11.06 -13.79
CA ILE A 86 8.41 -9.89 -13.37
C ILE A 86 9.21 -9.10 -12.33
N GLN A 87 9.34 -7.80 -12.57
CA GLN A 87 9.94 -6.85 -11.64
C GLN A 87 8.85 -6.02 -10.94
N THR A 88 9.14 -5.50 -9.76
CA THR A 88 8.19 -4.68 -9.01
C THR A 88 8.84 -3.42 -8.43
N ILE A 89 8.08 -2.34 -8.41
CA ILE A 89 8.42 -1.09 -7.72
C ILE A 89 7.19 -0.56 -6.99
N SER A 90 7.36 0.02 -5.81
CA SER A 90 6.23 0.60 -5.09
C SER A 90 5.80 1.92 -5.73
N LEU A 91 4.48 2.16 -5.78
CA LEU A 91 3.90 3.45 -6.13
C LEU A 91 4.53 4.60 -5.33
N TRP A 92 4.84 4.38 -4.05
CA TRP A 92 5.42 5.41 -3.19
C TRP A 92 6.81 5.83 -3.66
N GLU A 93 7.63 4.88 -4.07
CA GLU A 93 8.95 5.18 -4.61
C GLU A 93 8.86 5.94 -5.93
N VAL A 94 7.92 5.55 -6.79
CA VAL A 94 7.66 6.22 -8.07
C VAL A 94 7.19 7.66 -7.85
N LEU A 95 6.20 7.89 -6.99
CA LEU A 95 5.70 9.23 -6.70
C LEU A 95 6.76 10.11 -6.02
N ASP A 96 7.54 9.55 -5.08
CA ASP A 96 8.58 10.32 -4.39
C ASP A 96 9.72 10.74 -5.33
N SER A 97 9.96 9.98 -6.41
CA SER A 97 10.98 10.30 -7.43
C SER A 97 10.62 11.44 -8.36
N ILE A 98 9.35 11.84 -8.44
CA ILE A 98 8.90 12.90 -9.34
C ILE A 98 9.27 14.25 -8.72
N GLU A 99 10.15 14.98 -9.40
CA GLU A 99 10.51 16.34 -9.04
C GLU A 99 9.29 17.26 -9.16
N ASN A 100 9.09 18.14 -8.17
CA ASN A 100 7.97 19.08 -8.12
C ASN A 100 6.58 18.43 -8.29
N LEU A 101 6.42 17.17 -7.83
CA LEU A 101 5.11 16.53 -7.77
C LEU A 101 4.14 17.41 -6.97
N LEU A 102 3.09 17.91 -7.62
CA LEU A 102 2.04 18.66 -6.97
C LEU A 102 1.26 17.73 -6.03
N LEU A 103 1.35 18.00 -4.74
CA LEU A 103 0.68 17.28 -3.68
C LEU A 103 -0.17 18.25 -2.85
N PRO A 104 -1.29 17.80 -2.26
CA PRO A 104 -2.11 18.62 -1.39
C PRO A 104 -1.34 19.07 -0.13
N ASP A 105 -1.68 20.25 0.37
CA ASP A 105 -1.16 20.77 1.63
C ASP A 105 -2.06 20.32 2.79
N HIS A 106 -1.48 19.56 3.72
CA HIS A 106 -2.15 19.05 4.91
C HIS A 106 -1.55 19.66 6.20
N THR A 107 -1.08 20.91 6.14
CA THR A 107 -0.52 21.64 7.29
C THR A 107 -1.43 21.52 8.52
N GLY A 108 -0.83 21.18 9.66
CA GLY A 108 -1.53 20.99 10.94
C GLY A 108 -2.00 19.56 11.19
N LEU A 109 -1.83 18.64 10.22
CA LEU A 109 -2.07 17.21 10.44
C LEU A 109 -0.82 16.54 11.02
N THR A 110 -0.95 16.03 12.25
CA THR A 110 0.06 15.17 12.90
C THR A 110 -0.42 13.72 12.94
N VAL A 111 0.42 12.79 12.46
CA VAL A 111 0.06 11.38 12.26
C VAL A 111 1.12 10.42 12.78
N SER A 112 0.70 9.21 13.12
CA SER A 112 1.60 8.05 13.16
C SER A 112 1.56 7.31 11.83
N VAL A 113 2.62 6.62 11.46
CA VAL A 113 2.65 5.78 10.26
C VAL A 113 2.58 4.31 10.66
N HIS A 114 1.59 3.58 10.12
CA HIS A 114 1.57 2.13 10.19
C HIS A 114 2.10 1.55 8.88
N ASP A 115 3.37 1.15 8.92
CA ASP A 115 4.03 0.54 7.77
C ASP A 115 3.51 -0.88 7.49
N SER A 116 3.13 -1.16 6.25
CA SER A 116 2.63 -2.49 5.86
C SER A 116 3.69 -3.57 6.06
N CYS A 117 3.34 -4.66 6.74
CA CYS A 117 4.29 -5.70 7.13
C CYS A 117 4.97 -6.42 5.95
N SER A 118 4.33 -6.48 4.78
CA SER A 118 4.94 -7.10 3.59
C SER A 118 6.06 -6.26 2.96
N PHE A 119 6.21 -4.99 3.35
CA PHE A 119 7.34 -4.13 2.95
C PHE A 119 8.47 -4.08 3.99
N ARG A 120 8.44 -4.89 5.06
CA ARG A 120 9.46 -4.85 6.13
C ARG A 120 10.91 -4.98 5.62
N SER A 121 11.12 -5.69 4.52
CA SER A 121 12.41 -5.88 3.86
C SER A 121 12.79 -4.75 2.89
N LYS A 122 11.94 -3.75 2.68
CA LYS A 122 12.09 -2.65 1.71
C LYS A 122 12.14 -1.29 2.41
N PRO A 123 13.23 -0.94 3.12
CA PRO A 123 13.38 0.34 3.82
C PRO A 123 13.16 1.56 2.92
N GLN A 124 13.50 1.47 1.64
CA GLN A 124 13.28 2.52 0.65
C GLN A 124 11.80 2.88 0.46
N VAL A 125 10.87 1.93 0.59
CA VAL A 125 9.44 2.22 0.52
C VAL A 125 8.99 3.04 1.73
N HIS A 126 9.48 2.68 2.92
CA HIS A 126 9.19 3.40 4.16
C HIS A 126 9.73 4.84 4.13
N ALA A 127 10.91 5.03 3.54
CA ALA A 127 11.51 6.35 3.33
C ALA A 127 10.68 7.19 2.35
N ALA A 128 10.27 6.61 1.21
CA ALA A 128 9.45 7.28 0.22
C ALA A 128 8.09 7.73 0.79
N VAL A 129 7.42 6.89 1.58
CA VAL A 129 6.17 7.25 2.28
C VAL A 129 6.37 8.48 3.16
N ARG A 130 7.41 8.50 4.01
CA ARG A 130 7.69 9.62 4.91
C ARG A 130 8.09 10.89 4.16
N SER A 131 8.84 10.75 3.06
CA SER A 131 9.19 11.87 2.19
C SER A 131 7.94 12.50 1.56
N ILE A 132 7.01 11.70 1.03
CA ILE A 132 5.73 12.17 0.48
C ILE A 132 4.89 12.87 1.55
N LEU A 133 4.77 12.29 2.76
CA LEU A 133 4.06 12.91 3.87
C LEU A 133 4.64 14.28 4.24
N ARG A 134 5.98 14.39 4.30
CA ARG A 134 6.67 15.68 4.52
C ARG A 134 6.42 16.67 3.38
N LYS A 135 6.41 16.23 2.11
CA LYS A 135 6.08 17.08 0.95
C LYS A 135 4.64 17.61 1.02
N MET A 136 3.74 16.87 1.66
CA MET A 136 2.36 17.29 2.00
C MET A 136 2.26 18.11 3.29
N LYS A 137 3.39 18.47 3.93
CA LYS A 137 3.47 19.21 5.21
C LYS A 137 2.77 18.51 6.40
N ILE A 138 2.76 17.18 6.38
CA ILE A 138 2.26 16.34 7.48
C ILE A 138 3.39 16.07 8.47
N GLU A 139 3.12 16.29 9.76
CA GLU A 139 4.05 15.93 10.84
C GLU A 139 3.91 14.44 11.18
N THR A 140 5.03 13.72 11.27
CA THR A 140 5.04 12.27 11.54
C THR A 140 5.65 11.93 12.88
N ILE A 141 4.89 11.25 13.75
CA ILE A 141 5.35 10.68 15.02
C ILE A 141 5.32 9.15 14.93
N ASP A 142 6.49 8.57 14.70
CA ASP A 142 6.66 7.13 14.54
C ASP A 142 6.56 6.37 15.87
N SER A 143 5.95 5.18 15.82
CA SER A 143 6.01 4.22 16.95
C SER A 143 7.39 3.54 17.03
N PRO A 144 7.75 2.89 18.15
CA PRO A 144 8.95 2.03 18.24
C PRO A 144 9.00 0.88 17.22
N TYR A 145 7.85 0.54 16.64
CA TYR A 145 7.65 -0.52 15.66
C TYR A 145 7.39 0.08 14.26
N SER A 146 8.14 1.09 13.85
CA SER A 146 8.04 1.72 12.53
C SER A 146 8.98 1.08 11.51
N GLY A 147 8.70 1.33 10.22
CA GLY A 147 9.47 0.88 9.07
C GLY A 147 9.77 -0.61 9.11
N THR A 148 11.05 -0.94 9.13
CA THR A 148 11.52 -2.33 9.09
C THR A 148 11.27 -3.12 10.39
N LYS A 149 10.79 -2.46 11.45
CA LYS A 149 10.35 -3.07 12.70
C LYS A 149 8.82 -3.25 12.77
N SER A 150 8.10 -2.92 11.70
CA SER A 150 6.64 -2.96 11.71
C SER A 150 6.07 -4.35 11.97
N ILE A 151 5.08 -4.39 12.86
CA ILE A 151 4.30 -5.57 13.22
C ILE A 151 3.07 -5.61 12.32
N CYS A 152 2.64 -6.81 11.89
CA CYS A 152 1.41 -6.95 11.12
C CYS A 152 0.21 -6.31 11.83
N CYS A 153 -0.71 -5.72 11.06
CA CYS A 153 -1.95 -5.17 11.60
C CYS A 153 -2.89 -6.22 12.21
N GLY A 154 -2.69 -7.51 11.93
CA GLY A 154 -3.56 -8.59 12.39
C GLY A 154 -4.33 -9.27 11.25
N ASP A 155 -4.71 -8.51 10.23
CA ASP A 155 -5.58 -8.99 9.14
C ASP A 155 -5.02 -10.24 8.42
N ASN A 156 -3.71 -10.29 8.18
CA ASN A 156 -3.06 -11.42 7.50
C ASN A 156 -3.09 -12.75 8.31
N PHE A 157 -3.59 -12.73 9.55
CA PHE A 157 -3.84 -13.95 10.32
C PHE A 157 -5.22 -14.55 10.07
N TYR A 158 -6.16 -13.82 9.45
CA TYR A 158 -7.41 -14.40 8.96
C TYR A 158 -7.17 -15.22 7.68
N PRO A 159 -7.84 -16.37 7.47
CA PRO A 159 -8.75 -17.08 8.37
C PRO A 159 -8.05 -18.09 9.30
N ARG A 160 -6.71 -18.03 9.43
CA ARG A 160 -5.92 -19.02 10.21
C ARG A 160 -6.14 -18.92 11.72
N LEU A 161 -6.55 -17.75 12.22
CA LEU A 161 -6.94 -17.52 13.60
C LEU A 161 -8.43 -17.15 13.67
N PRO A 162 -9.11 -17.44 14.79
CA PRO A 162 -10.47 -16.97 15.04
C PRO A 162 -10.58 -15.45 14.94
N ILE A 163 -11.76 -14.95 14.53
CA ILE A 163 -12.03 -13.51 14.30
C ILE A 163 -11.73 -12.69 15.55
N GLU A 164 -12.07 -13.22 16.73
CA GLU A 164 -11.83 -12.58 18.02
C GLU A 164 -10.33 -12.35 18.23
N LYS A 165 -9.51 -13.35 17.90
CA LYS A 165 -8.05 -13.27 18.01
C LYS A 165 -7.44 -12.30 17.00
N VAL A 166 -7.96 -12.27 15.77
CA VAL A 166 -7.55 -11.28 14.76
C VAL A 166 -7.87 -9.87 15.25
N THR A 167 -9.08 -9.67 15.81
CA THR A 167 -9.54 -8.40 16.37
C THR A 167 -8.66 -7.94 17.53
N GLU A 168 -8.26 -8.85 18.43
CA GLU A 168 -7.30 -8.55 19.51
C GLU A 168 -5.96 -8.06 18.96
N LEU A 169 -5.43 -8.69 17.91
CA LEU A 169 -4.18 -8.28 17.27
C LEU A 169 -4.31 -6.90 16.61
N GLN A 170 -5.45 -6.61 15.97
CA GLN A 170 -5.75 -5.31 15.37
C GLN A 170 -5.81 -4.20 16.42
N LYS A 171 -6.56 -4.43 17.50
CA LYS A 171 -6.62 -3.50 18.65
C LYS A 171 -5.24 -3.29 19.25
N LYS A 172 -4.49 -4.36 19.51
CA LYS A 172 -3.12 -4.28 20.04
C LYS A 172 -2.20 -3.48 19.10
N ARG A 173 -2.32 -3.64 17.78
CA ARG A 173 -1.49 -2.86 16.86
C ARG A 173 -1.86 -1.39 16.89
N ALA A 174 -3.16 -1.07 16.89
CA ALA A 174 -3.63 0.31 16.91
C ALA A 174 -3.22 1.06 18.19
N THR A 175 -3.26 0.40 19.37
CA THR A 175 -2.82 1.03 20.63
C THR A 175 -1.33 1.37 20.66
N GLN A 176 -0.52 0.76 19.81
CA GLN A 176 0.91 1.08 19.67
C GLN A 176 1.17 2.35 18.84
N MET A 177 0.14 2.95 18.24
CA MET A 177 0.26 4.19 17.47
C MET A 177 0.18 5.41 18.41
N PRO A 178 1.24 6.24 18.48
CA PRO A 178 1.25 7.45 19.30
C PRO A 178 0.10 8.43 19.00
N CYS A 179 -0.22 8.64 17.73
CA CYS A 179 -1.25 9.59 17.31
C CYS A 179 -2.62 8.94 17.19
N GLN A 180 -3.67 9.77 17.22
CA GLN A 180 -5.03 9.34 16.89
C GLN A 180 -5.22 9.15 15.38
N ASN A 181 -4.63 10.03 14.57
CA ASN A 181 -4.54 9.91 13.12
C ASN A 181 -3.40 8.95 12.75
N VAL A 182 -3.69 7.97 11.89
CA VAL A 182 -2.73 6.96 11.47
C VAL A 182 -2.71 6.83 9.96
N VAL A 183 -1.58 7.14 9.35
CA VAL A 183 -1.36 6.88 7.93
C VAL A 183 -1.14 5.40 7.69
N VAL A 184 -1.87 4.85 6.72
CA VAL A 184 -1.75 3.48 6.22
C VAL A 184 -1.58 3.50 4.70
N TYR A 185 -0.99 2.46 4.14
CA TYR A 185 -0.89 2.28 2.67
C TYR A 185 -1.22 0.86 2.25
N CYS A 186 -2.05 0.21 3.04
CA CYS A 186 -2.68 -1.07 2.76
C CYS A 186 -4.15 -0.96 3.15
N VAL A 187 -5.04 -1.40 2.27
CA VAL A 187 -6.50 -1.31 2.47
C VAL A 187 -6.97 -2.08 3.72
N SER A 188 -6.42 -3.26 3.98
CA SER A 188 -6.74 -4.01 5.22
C SER A 188 -6.31 -3.28 6.50
N CYS A 189 -5.26 -2.45 6.41
CA CYS A 189 -4.80 -1.68 7.55
C CYS A 189 -5.76 -0.53 7.91
N ILE A 190 -6.55 -0.02 6.96
CA ILE A 190 -7.64 0.94 7.23
C ILE A 190 -8.59 0.32 8.27
N LYS A 191 -9.10 -0.88 7.97
CA LYS A 191 -10.04 -1.63 8.83
C LYS A 191 -9.44 -1.89 10.20
N SER A 192 -8.19 -2.34 10.22
CA SER A 192 -7.47 -2.67 11.46
C SER A 192 -7.32 -1.46 12.39
N MET A 193 -7.02 -0.28 11.83
CA MET A 193 -6.93 0.96 12.63
C MET A 193 -8.30 1.39 13.16
N VAL A 194 -9.37 1.24 12.38
CA VAL A 194 -10.74 1.57 12.80
C VAL A 194 -11.21 0.65 13.92
N ILE A 195 -11.01 -0.66 13.77
CA ILE A 195 -11.32 -1.68 14.80
C ILE A 195 -10.59 -1.37 16.11
N GLY A 196 -9.38 -0.82 16.02
CA GLY A 196 -8.58 -0.37 17.15
C GLY A 196 -8.87 1.05 17.66
N GLY A 197 -9.90 1.72 17.15
CA GLY A 197 -10.33 3.05 17.59
C GLY A 197 -9.48 4.21 17.10
N LYS A 198 -8.68 4.03 16.05
CA LYS A 198 -7.85 5.08 15.42
C LYS A 198 -8.53 5.62 14.15
N ILE A 199 -8.07 6.78 13.68
CA ILE A 199 -8.55 7.43 12.46
C ILE A 199 -7.55 7.14 11.33
N PRO A 200 -7.84 6.20 10.40
CA PRO A 200 -6.92 5.90 9.31
C PRO A 200 -6.94 6.99 8.23
N HIS A 201 -5.77 7.24 7.63
CA HIS A 201 -5.59 8.01 6.41
C HIS A 201 -4.82 7.15 5.42
N HIS A 202 -5.49 6.66 4.36
CA HIS A 202 -4.83 5.88 3.33
C HIS A 202 -3.98 6.79 2.43
N MET A 203 -2.75 6.39 2.13
CA MET A 203 -1.80 7.21 1.38
C MET A 203 -2.33 7.69 0.02
N VAL A 204 -3.07 6.84 -0.74
CA VAL A 204 -3.66 7.29 -2.01
C VAL A 204 -4.71 8.39 -1.78
N ASP A 205 -5.49 8.29 -0.71
CA ASP A 205 -6.51 9.29 -0.41
C ASP A 205 -5.85 10.63 -0.06
N LEU A 206 -4.79 10.62 0.76
CA LEU A 206 -4.02 11.83 1.07
C LEU A 206 -3.42 12.49 -0.18
N VAL A 207 -2.84 11.70 -1.08
CA VAL A 207 -2.25 12.18 -2.35
C VAL A 207 -3.31 12.80 -3.26
N LEU A 208 -4.53 12.27 -3.25
CA LEU A 208 -5.64 12.75 -4.09
C LEU A 208 -6.54 13.79 -3.38
N ASN A 209 -6.22 14.15 -2.13
CA ASN A 209 -7.06 14.99 -1.27
C ASN A 209 -8.48 14.44 -1.08
N GLU A 210 -8.60 13.13 -0.89
CA GLU A 210 -9.84 12.42 -0.66
C GLU A 210 -9.95 11.97 0.80
N LYS A 211 -11.17 11.74 1.28
CA LYS A 211 -11.41 11.19 2.61
C LYS A 211 -11.18 9.67 2.61
N THR A 212 -10.48 9.15 3.62
CA THR A 212 -10.42 7.71 3.86
C THR A 212 -11.69 7.20 4.52
N GLU A 213 -12.41 6.36 3.79
CA GLU A 213 -13.58 5.66 4.32
C GLU A 213 -13.20 4.25 4.81
N PRO A 214 -13.67 3.82 5.99
CA PRO A 214 -13.41 2.46 6.50
C PRO A 214 -14.00 1.33 5.62
N GLN A 215 -15.10 1.62 4.93
CA GLN A 215 -15.98 0.63 4.30
C GLN A 215 -16.37 -0.49 5.28
N GLU A 216 -16.59 -1.70 4.78
CA GLU A 216 -16.91 -2.87 5.60
C GLU A 216 -15.74 -3.20 6.55
N THR A 217 -15.96 -3.10 7.86
CA THR A 217 -14.95 -3.39 8.88
C THR A 217 -15.04 -4.81 9.43
N ARG A 218 -16.12 -5.54 9.16
CA ARG A 218 -16.22 -6.97 9.46
C ARG A 218 -15.27 -7.75 8.55
N ILE A 219 -14.24 -8.31 9.16
CA ILE A 219 -13.14 -8.94 8.42
C ILE A 219 -13.61 -10.13 7.58
N ASP A 220 -14.53 -10.95 8.09
CA ASP A 220 -15.13 -12.08 7.37
C ASP A 220 -15.83 -11.61 6.08
N VAL A 221 -16.74 -10.65 6.20
CA VAL A 221 -17.49 -10.10 5.06
C VAL A 221 -16.55 -9.45 4.05
N TYR A 222 -15.56 -8.70 4.52
CA TYR A 222 -14.54 -8.09 3.67
C TYR A 222 -13.72 -9.14 2.89
N HIS A 223 -13.24 -10.18 3.56
CA HIS A 223 -12.43 -11.22 2.93
C HIS A 223 -13.26 -12.08 1.97
N ASP A 224 -14.54 -12.32 2.26
CA ASP A 224 -15.45 -12.99 1.32
C ASP A 224 -15.60 -12.18 0.02
N ALA A 225 -15.87 -10.87 0.13
CA ALA A 225 -15.95 -9.98 -1.02
C ALA A 225 -14.61 -9.90 -1.78
N LEU A 226 -13.49 -9.92 -1.05
CA LEU A 226 -12.15 -9.90 -1.64
C LEU A 226 -11.87 -11.18 -2.42
N ASN A 227 -12.21 -12.34 -1.87
CA ASN A 227 -12.06 -13.63 -2.54
C ASN A 227 -12.93 -13.71 -3.80
N GLN A 228 -14.17 -13.24 -3.75
CA GLN A 228 -15.04 -13.16 -4.94
C GLN A 228 -14.45 -12.25 -6.02
N TYR A 229 -13.80 -11.14 -5.65
CA TYR A 229 -13.12 -10.29 -6.61
C TYR A 229 -11.93 -11.02 -7.24
N ILE A 230 -11.12 -11.71 -6.42
CA ILE A 230 -9.96 -12.49 -6.86
C ILE A 230 -10.38 -13.60 -7.81
N GLU A 231 -11.48 -14.32 -7.55
CA GLU A 231 -11.94 -15.38 -8.45
C GLU A 231 -12.35 -14.87 -9.84
N LYS A 232 -12.83 -13.62 -9.92
CA LYS A 232 -13.29 -12.99 -11.16
C LYS A 232 -12.18 -12.32 -11.99
N HIS A 233 -11.02 -11.99 -11.40
CA HIS A 233 -9.97 -11.15 -12.01
C HIS A 233 -8.56 -11.65 -11.69
#